data_AF-A0A7X6XYX0-F1
#
_entry.id   AF-A0A7X6XYX0-F1
#
_cell.length_a   1.000
_cell.length_b   1.000
_cell.length_c   1.000
_cell.angle_alpha   90.00
_cell.angle_beta   90.00
_cell.angle_gamma   90.00
#
_symmetry.space_group_name_H-M   'P 1'
#
loop_
_entity.id
_entity.type
_entity.pdbx_description
1 polymer ?
#
loop_
_entity_poly.entity_id
_entity_poly.type
_entity_poly.pdbx_seq_one_letter_code
_entity_poly.pdbx_strand_id
1 'polypeptide(L)'
;MKEKDMYPFIKDYYEERGFKVSAEVRDIDIIAEKEKLLIGIEMKKNLTVYLLTQAVLRQRSCDLVYIAVFKPKIFKKNKTHREMIYLLKRLSLGLLYVDVEKGIVMEVLEPTYFDLDKTKKRFINEKRKILLESEKRIFNDNIGGQNKKRVLTSYKEDTLKAIALLELYEIVRPKDLKELKINHSLLSRNYYNWFKRKEHGIYILNKSMAHDYDEYRYVIDYFKNEYKDLKLNELKP
;
A
#
# COMPACT_ATOMS: atom_id res chain seq x y z
N MET A 1 -14.32 31.53 -9.79
CA MET A 1 -13.59 31.63 -8.51
C MET A 1 -12.09 31.70 -8.78
N LYS A 2 -11.47 32.80 -8.37
CA LYS A 2 -10.03 33.11 -8.43
C LYS A 2 -9.42 32.91 -7.04
N GLU A 3 -8.14 32.61 -6.97
CA GLU A 3 -7.45 32.31 -5.68
C GLU A 3 -7.62 33.45 -4.66
N LYS A 4 -7.50 34.69 -5.11
CA LYS A 4 -7.73 35.90 -4.31
C LYS A 4 -9.11 36.00 -3.66
N ASP A 5 -10.12 35.27 -4.17
CA ASP A 5 -11.48 35.30 -3.61
C ASP A 5 -11.52 34.64 -2.21
N MET A 6 -10.49 33.87 -1.82
CA MET A 6 -10.37 33.29 -0.48
C MET A 6 -9.85 34.27 0.56
N TYR A 7 -9.08 35.28 0.13
CA TYR A 7 -8.35 36.18 1.02
C TYR A 7 -9.24 36.87 2.06
N PRO A 8 -10.38 37.50 1.69
CA PRO A 8 -11.20 38.22 2.66
C PRO A 8 -11.68 37.30 3.80
N PHE A 9 -12.13 36.10 3.45
CA PHE A 9 -12.64 35.14 4.44
C PHE A 9 -11.56 34.60 5.38
N ILE A 10 -10.35 34.37 4.87
CA ILE A 10 -9.23 33.94 5.71
C ILE A 10 -8.78 35.09 6.62
N LYS A 11 -8.72 36.31 6.09
CA LYS A 11 -8.41 37.50 6.87
C LYS A 11 -9.39 37.66 8.03
N ASP A 12 -10.69 37.67 7.75
CA ASP A 12 -11.72 37.80 8.78
C ASP A 12 -11.63 36.66 9.81
N TYR A 13 -11.45 35.41 9.35
CA TYR A 13 -11.30 34.24 10.23
C TYR A 13 -10.16 34.41 11.25
N TYR A 14 -9.02 34.94 10.86
CA TYR A 14 -7.88 35.15 11.77
C TYR A 14 -8.01 36.45 12.58
N GLU A 15 -8.51 37.54 12.00
CA GLU A 15 -8.72 38.81 12.71
C GLU A 15 -9.75 38.69 13.83
N GLU A 16 -10.84 37.95 13.62
CA GLU A 16 -11.83 37.62 14.67
C GLU A 16 -11.20 36.85 15.85
N ARG A 17 -10.07 36.17 15.62
CA ARG A 17 -9.30 35.44 16.65
C ARG A 17 -8.17 36.29 17.26
N GLY A 18 -8.12 37.58 16.90
CA GLY A 18 -7.16 38.55 17.42
C GLY A 18 -5.79 38.47 16.78
N PHE A 19 -5.68 37.93 15.56
CA PHE A 19 -4.45 38.00 14.77
C PHE A 19 -4.42 39.28 13.94
N LYS A 20 -3.23 39.82 13.74
CA LYS A 20 -2.96 40.83 12.70
C LYS A 20 -2.68 40.09 11.39
N VAL A 21 -3.43 40.39 10.34
CA VAL A 21 -3.29 39.73 9.04
C VAL A 21 -2.62 40.65 8.02
N SER A 22 -1.72 40.10 7.21
CA SER A 22 -1.03 40.81 6.11
C SER A 22 -0.93 39.91 4.89
N ALA A 23 -1.00 40.49 3.68
CA ALA A 23 -0.92 39.76 2.42
C ALA A 23 0.44 39.97 1.74
N GLU A 24 0.87 38.99 0.93
CA GLU A 24 2.03 39.09 0.01
C GLU A 24 3.35 39.52 0.70
N VAL A 25 3.62 38.96 1.89
CA VAL A 25 4.85 39.26 2.64
C VAL A 25 5.91 38.21 2.34
N ARG A 26 7.04 38.60 1.73
CA ARG A 26 8.17 37.70 1.40
C ARG A 26 7.74 36.43 0.65
N ASP A 27 6.88 36.61 -0.36
CA ASP A 27 6.31 35.53 -1.18
C ASP A 27 5.45 34.51 -0.39
N ILE A 28 4.88 34.95 0.74
CA ILE A 28 3.85 34.20 1.48
C ILE A 28 2.53 34.90 1.22
N ASP A 29 1.53 34.15 0.75
CA ASP A 29 0.24 34.70 0.36
C ASP A 29 -0.45 35.44 1.51
N ILE A 30 -0.49 34.82 2.70
CA ILE A 30 -1.04 35.45 3.91
C ILE A 30 -0.17 35.13 5.13
N ILE A 31 0.05 36.15 5.95
CA ILE A 31 0.62 36.04 7.29
C ILE A 31 -0.43 36.42 8.32
N ALA A 32 -0.58 35.60 9.35
CA ALA A 32 -1.35 35.92 10.55
C ALA A 32 -0.42 35.90 11.77
N GLU A 33 -0.30 37.04 12.45
CA GLU A 33 0.61 37.24 13.58
C GLU A 33 -0.17 37.55 14.85
N LYS A 34 0.17 36.89 15.96
CA LYS A 34 -0.38 37.21 17.29
C LYS A 34 0.68 36.97 18.36
N GLU A 35 0.99 38.00 19.13
CA GLU A 35 2.04 37.98 20.16
C GLU A 35 3.41 37.58 19.57
N LYS A 36 3.84 36.33 19.78
CA LYS A 36 5.08 35.75 19.22
C LYS A 36 4.82 34.64 18.23
N LEU A 37 3.56 34.38 17.88
CA LEU A 37 3.15 33.33 16.96
C LEU A 37 3.00 33.90 15.55
N LEU A 38 3.75 33.31 14.61
CA LEU A 38 3.72 33.64 13.19
C LEU A 38 3.17 32.47 12.39
N ILE A 39 1.98 32.68 11.80
CA ILE A 39 1.31 31.69 10.96
C ILE A 39 1.45 32.09 9.50
N GLY A 40 2.07 31.21 8.69
CA GLY A 40 2.11 31.34 7.24
C GLY A 40 1.00 30.54 6.57
N ILE A 41 0.31 31.13 5.60
CA ILE A 41 -0.81 30.49 4.90
C ILE A 41 -0.57 30.61 3.40
N GLU A 42 -0.44 29.48 2.72
CA GLU A 42 -0.30 29.41 1.26
C GLU A 42 -1.65 29.05 0.62
N MET A 43 -2.06 29.79 -0.41
CA MET A 43 -3.38 29.69 -1.03
C MET A 43 -3.31 29.11 -2.44
N LYS A 44 -4.19 28.15 -2.74
CA LYS A 44 -4.40 27.67 -4.12
C LYS A 44 -5.83 27.25 -4.38
N LYS A 45 -6.25 27.23 -5.64
CA LYS A 45 -7.59 26.68 -5.97
C LYS A 45 -7.78 25.25 -5.51
N ASN A 46 -6.74 24.44 -5.66
CA ASN A 46 -6.74 23.01 -5.39
C ASN A 46 -5.43 22.60 -4.72
N LEU A 47 -5.46 21.47 -4.03
CA LEU A 47 -4.26 20.86 -3.51
C LEU A 47 -3.38 20.36 -4.65
N THR A 48 -2.14 20.87 -4.73
CA THR A 48 -1.15 20.48 -5.73
C THR A 48 0.19 20.20 -5.05
N VAL A 49 1.06 19.43 -5.69
CA VAL A 49 2.43 19.19 -5.17
C VAL A 49 3.18 20.51 -5.00
N TYR A 50 3.00 21.46 -5.93
CA TYR A 50 3.61 22.78 -5.85
C TYR A 50 3.20 23.54 -4.58
N LEU A 51 1.91 23.57 -4.25
CA LEU A 51 1.40 24.18 -3.01
C LEU A 51 2.01 23.52 -1.77
N LEU A 52 2.12 22.19 -1.76
CA LEU A 52 2.76 21.46 -0.66
C LEU A 52 4.22 21.87 -0.49
N THR A 53 4.96 22.01 -1.60
CA THR A 53 6.35 22.44 -1.58
C THR A 53 6.49 23.86 -1.02
N GLN A 54 5.65 24.81 -1.46
CA GLN A 54 5.66 26.17 -0.93
C GLN A 54 5.41 26.17 0.58
N ALA A 55 4.37 25.47 1.03
CA ALA A 55 4.01 25.40 2.45
C ALA A 55 5.14 24.80 3.31
N VAL A 56 5.75 23.69 2.87
CA VAL A 56 6.89 23.09 3.59
C VAL A 56 8.08 24.06 3.67
N LEU A 57 8.33 24.85 2.62
CA LEU A 57 9.41 25.86 2.67
C LEU A 57 9.14 26.95 3.71
N ARG A 58 7.87 27.30 3.97
CA ARG A 58 7.50 28.31 4.99
C ARG A 58 7.71 27.86 6.42
N GLN A 59 7.75 26.56 6.67
CA GLN A 59 8.07 26.01 8.00
C GLN A 59 9.49 26.38 8.47
N ARG A 60 10.36 26.86 7.56
CA ARG A 60 11.69 27.38 7.93
C ARG A 60 11.65 28.71 8.67
N SER A 61 10.57 29.48 8.50
CA SER A 61 10.47 30.86 8.96
C SER A 61 9.17 31.19 9.70
N CYS A 62 8.20 30.28 9.73
CA CYS A 62 6.92 30.42 10.41
C CYS A 62 6.75 29.33 11.47
N ASP A 63 6.09 29.66 12.58
CA ASP A 63 5.85 28.71 13.67
C ASP A 63 4.83 27.64 13.26
N LEU A 64 3.76 28.07 12.59
CA LEU A 64 2.71 27.20 12.05
C LEU A 64 2.50 27.53 10.57
N VAL A 65 2.22 26.50 9.78
CA VAL A 65 1.92 26.67 8.36
C VAL A 65 0.63 25.97 7.99
N TYR A 66 -0.25 26.70 7.33
CA TYR A 66 -1.47 26.20 6.74
C TYR A 66 -1.40 26.28 5.23
N ILE A 67 -2.14 25.38 4.59
CA ILE A 67 -2.58 25.56 3.21
C ILE A 67 -4.07 25.87 3.21
N ALA A 68 -4.49 26.79 2.36
CA ALA A 68 -5.89 27.12 2.15
C ALA A 68 -6.31 26.84 0.72
N VAL A 69 -7.39 26.08 0.56
CA VAL A 69 -7.96 25.76 -0.74
C VAL A 69 -9.48 25.88 -0.72
N PHE A 70 -10.09 25.97 -1.89
CA PHE A 70 -11.55 25.98 -1.96
C PHE A 70 -12.13 24.68 -1.40
N LYS A 71 -13.24 24.82 -0.67
CA LYS A 71 -14.02 23.67 -0.25
C LYS A 71 -14.47 22.87 -1.49
N PRO A 72 -14.23 21.55 -1.54
CA PRO A 72 -14.75 20.73 -2.63
C PRO A 72 -16.29 20.76 -2.65
N LYS A 73 -16.89 20.96 -3.84
CA LYS A 73 -18.35 20.94 -4.02
C LYS A 73 -18.98 19.64 -3.53
N ILE A 74 -18.29 18.52 -3.74
CA ILE A 74 -18.70 17.20 -3.27
C ILE A 74 -17.65 16.71 -2.28
N PHE A 75 -17.96 16.82 -1.00
CA PHE A 75 -17.08 16.31 0.04
C PHE A 75 -17.30 14.80 0.24
N LYS A 76 -16.38 13.98 -0.26
CA LYS A 76 -16.38 12.52 0.00
C LYS A 76 -15.19 12.16 0.89
N LYS A 77 -15.45 11.57 2.05
CA LYS A 77 -14.44 10.93 2.93
C LYS A 77 -13.96 9.60 2.32
N ASN A 78 -13.46 9.65 1.09
CA ASN A 78 -12.97 8.48 0.36
C ASN A 78 -11.51 8.14 0.75
N LYS A 79 -10.94 7.13 0.10
CA LYS A 79 -9.55 6.72 0.31
C LYS A 79 -8.57 7.85 0.00
N THR A 80 -8.73 8.52 -1.14
CA THR A 80 -7.89 9.65 -1.58
C THR A 80 -7.86 10.79 -0.57
N HIS A 81 -9.01 11.17 -0.01
CA HIS A 81 -9.06 12.22 1.01
C HIS A 81 -8.31 11.80 2.29
N ARG A 82 -8.44 10.55 2.73
CA ARG A 82 -7.71 10.03 3.89
C ARG A 82 -6.19 10.00 3.67
N GLU A 83 -5.76 9.60 2.48
CA GLU A 83 -4.33 9.58 2.08
C GLU A 83 -3.76 11.00 2.03
N MET A 84 -4.53 11.95 1.50
CA MET A 84 -4.16 13.37 1.49
C MET A 84 -4.01 13.93 2.90
N ILE A 85 -4.99 13.72 3.79
CA ILE A 85 -4.91 14.17 5.19
C ILE A 85 -3.72 13.51 5.89
N TYR A 86 -3.43 12.24 5.60
CA TYR A 86 -2.24 11.57 6.13
C TYR A 86 -0.93 12.22 5.65
N LEU A 87 -0.84 12.62 4.37
CA LEU A 87 0.32 13.33 3.84
C LEU A 87 0.51 14.69 4.54
N LEU A 88 -0.55 15.49 4.70
CA LEU A 88 -0.46 16.78 5.38
C LEU A 88 -0.03 16.62 6.84
N LYS A 89 -0.58 15.62 7.54
CA LYS A 89 -0.13 15.24 8.88
C LYS A 89 1.36 14.92 8.89
N ARG A 90 1.85 14.10 7.96
CA ARG A 90 3.28 13.73 7.85
C ARG A 90 4.20 14.94 7.62
N LEU A 91 3.68 15.97 6.97
CA LEU A 91 4.38 17.22 6.71
C LEU A 91 4.17 18.26 7.83
N SER A 92 3.38 17.95 8.86
CA SER A 92 2.99 18.92 9.92
C SER A 92 2.39 20.21 9.36
N LEU A 93 1.56 20.08 8.31
CA LEU A 93 0.83 21.19 7.69
C LEU A 93 -0.63 21.19 8.13
N GLY A 94 -1.17 22.39 8.36
CA GLY A 94 -2.61 22.61 8.55
C GLY A 94 -3.35 22.72 7.23
N LEU A 95 -4.67 22.49 7.25
CA LEU A 95 -5.55 22.60 6.08
C LEU A 95 -6.79 23.45 6.42
N LEU A 96 -6.98 24.50 5.65
CA LEU A 96 -8.21 25.31 5.63
C LEU A 96 -9.00 25.03 4.35
N TYR A 97 -10.29 24.78 4.50
CA TYR A 97 -11.24 24.85 3.39
C TYR A 97 -12.02 26.15 3.44
N VAL A 98 -12.04 26.84 2.30
CA VAL A 98 -12.77 28.11 2.14
C VAL A 98 -13.99 27.88 1.26
N ASP A 99 -15.17 28.11 1.83
CA ASP A 99 -16.46 28.09 1.17
C ASP A 99 -16.86 29.53 0.85
N VAL A 100 -16.38 30.08 -0.27
CA VAL A 100 -16.64 31.47 -0.67
C VAL A 100 -18.13 31.75 -0.89
N GLU A 101 -18.89 30.74 -1.35
CA GLU A 101 -20.34 30.89 -1.56
C GLU A 101 -21.07 31.15 -0.24
N LYS A 102 -20.59 30.55 0.86
CA LYS A 102 -21.16 30.72 2.20
C LYS A 102 -20.39 31.71 3.08
N GLY A 103 -19.23 32.16 2.63
CA GLY A 103 -18.29 32.96 3.41
C GLY A 103 -17.72 32.25 4.64
N ILE A 104 -17.53 30.93 4.58
CA ILE A 104 -17.10 30.13 5.75
C ILE A 104 -15.70 29.58 5.53
N VAL A 105 -14.83 29.73 6.53
CA VAL A 105 -13.54 29.03 6.62
C VAL A 105 -13.66 27.89 7.63
N MET A 106 -13.26 26.68 7.21
CA MET A 106 -13.21 25.50 8.06
C MET A 106 -11.78 25.03 8.22
N GLU A 107 -11.32 24.92 9.46
CA GLU A 107 -10.09 24.22 9.79
C GLU A 107 -10.34 22.71 9.78
N VAL A 108 -9.74 22.03 8.79
CA VAL A 108 -9.90 20.59 8.59
C VAL A 108 -8.79 19.83 9.30
N LEU A 109 -7.61 20.44 9.37
CA LEU A 109 -6.42 19.87 9.98
C LEU A 109 -5.61 20.99 10.62
N GLU A 110 -5.24 20.80 11.87
CA GLU A 110 -4.29 21.65 12.58
C GLU A 110 -2.85 21.18 12.28
N PRO A 111 -1.90 22.12 12.07
CA PRO A 111 -0.48 21.81 11.93
C PRO A 111 0.05 21.30 13.27
N THR A 112 0.28 20.00 13.34
CA THR A 112 0.74 19.32 14.56
C THR A 112 1.93 18.41 14.26
N TYR A 113 2.77 18.20 15.27
CA TYR A 113 3.88 17.26 15.16
C TYR A 113 3.40 15.85 14.83
N PHE A 114 4.05 15.21 13.86
CA PHE A 114 3.72 13.84 13.46
C PHE A 114 4.77 12.82 13.93
N ASP A 115 4.36 11.99 14.88
CA ASP A 115 5.18 10.87 15.36
C ASP A 115 5.13 9.67 14.38
N LEU A 116 6.18 9.61 13.56
CA LEU A 116 6.41 8.52 12.60
C LEU A 116 6.56 7.17 13.29
N ASP A 117 7.24 7.12 14.43
CA ASP A 117 7.59 5.87 15.08
C ASP A 117 6.40 5.25 15.80
N LYS A 118 5.53 6.08 16.39
CA LYS A 118 4.21 5.63 16.87
C LYS A 118 3.39 5.00 15.75
N THR A 119 3.43 5.59 14.55
CA THR A 119 2.75 5.03 13.38
C THR A 119 3.35 3.70 12.97
N LYS A 120 4.69 3.60 12.84
CA LYS A 120 5.36 2.32 12.52
C LYS A 120 5.04 1.21 13.53
N LYS A 121 5.05 1.52 14.83
CA LYS A 121 4.69 0.59 15.91
C LYS A 121 3.27 0.05 15.73
N ARG A 122 2.31 0.92 15.38
CA ARG A 122 0.92 0.51 15.11
C ARG A 122 0.81 -0.47 13.93
N PHE A 123 1.65 -0.32 12.91
CA PHE A 123 1.61 -1.14 11.69
C PHE A 123 2.64 -2.29 11.67
N ILE A 124 3.21 -2.66 12.83
CA ILE A 124 4.24 -3.71 12.92
C ILE A 124 3.75 -5.07 12.40
N ASN A 125 2.48 -5.40 12.63
CA ASN A 125 1.88 -6.66 12.16
C ASN A 125 1.69 -6.68 10.64
N GLU A 126 1.38 -5.52 10.04
CA GLU A 126 1.28 -5.40 8.59
C GLU A 126 2.66 -5.57 7.94
N LYS A 127 3.70 -4.95 8.53
CA LYS A 127 5.09 -5.20 8.13
C LYS A 127 5.43 -6.70 8.18
N ARG A 128 5.06 -7.40 9.25
CA ARG A 128 5.29 -8.86 9.38
C ARG A 128 4.59 -9.65 8.26
N LYS A 129 3.34 -9.33 7.93
CA LYS A 129 2.62 -9.98 6.83
C LYS A 129 3.31 -9.77 5.48
N ILE A 130 3.75 -8.54 5.19
CA ILE A 130 4.49 -8.22 3.96
C ILE A 130 5.79 -9.03 3.89
N LEU A 131 6.53 -9.13 5.00
CA LEU A 131 7.76 -9.92 5.05
C LEU A 131 7.49 -11.41 4.80
N LEU A 132 6.48 -11.99 5.47
CA LEU A 132 6.08 -13.38 5.27
C LEU A 132 5.61 -13.65 3.83
N GLU A 133 4.95 -12.69 3.19
CA GLU A 133 4.56 -12.80 1.78
C GLU A 133 5.79 -12.74 0.87
N SER A 134 6.74 -11.86 1.17
CA SER A 134 7.98 -11.71 0.40
C SER A 134 8.88 -12.95 0.48
N GLU A 135 8.99 -13.57 1.66
CA GLU A 135 9.79 -14.80 1.88
C GLU A 135 9.23 -16.01 1.11
N LYS A 136 7.91 -16.02 0.85
CA LYS A 136 7.27 -17.10 0.07
C LYS A 136 7.46 -16.95 -1.44
N ARG A 137 7.93 -15.81 -1.95
CA ARG A 137 8.12 -15.57 -3.39
C ARG A 137 9.52 -16.02 -3.82
N ILE A 138 9.71 -17.33 -3.91
CA ILE A 138 10.98 -17.96 -4.36
C ILE A 138 11.23 -17.72 -5.86
N PHE A 139 10.17 -17.55 -6.68
CA PHE A 139 10.28 -17.30 -8.12
C PHE A 139 9.73 -15.92 -8.47
N ASN A 140 10.64 -14.98 -8.64
CA ASN A 140 10.29 -13.59 -8.88
C ASN A 140 10.50 -13.25 -10.36
N ASP A 141 9.58 -13.69 -11.23
CA ASP A 141 9.49 -13.19 -12.62
C ASP A 141 8.73 -11.86 -12.71
N ASN A 142 8.47 -11.21 -11.58
CA ASN A 142 7.82 -9.91 -11.53
C ASN A 142 8.87 -8.80 -11.64
N ILE A 143 9.21 -8.44 -12.87
CA ILE A 143 9.83 -7.15 -13.17
C ILE A 143 8.77 -6.09 -12.82
N GLY A 144 9.05 -5.26 -11.81
CA GLY A 144 8.15 -4.20 -11.37
C GLY A 144 7.72 -3.30 -12.55
N GLY A 145 6.43 -2.97 -12.61
CA GLY A 145 5.87 -2.07 -13.62
C GLY A 145 5.31 -2.71 -14.89
N GLN A 146 5.35 -4.05 -15.04
CA GLN A 146 4.76 -4.71 -16.21
C GLN A 146 3.32 -5.18 -15.94
N ASN A 147 2.36 -4.51 -16.57
CA ASN A 147 1.01 -5.05 -16.77
C ASN A 147 1.11 -6.25 -17.71
N LYS A 148 0.76 -7.46 -17.24
CA LYS A 148 0.55 -8.72 -18.00
C LYS A 148 1.69 -9.76 -18.01
N LYS A 149 2.37 -10.03 -16.89
CA LYS A 149 2.88 -11.40 -16.64
C LYS A 149 2.11 -12.04 -15.48
N ARG A 150 1.72 -13.30 -15.68
CA ARG A 150 0.78 -14.03 -14.82
C ARG A 150 1.37 -14.17 -13.42
N VAL A 151 0.71 -13.57 -12.44
CA VAL A 151 1.05 -13.72 -11.02
C VAL A 151 0.94 -15.21 -10.68
N LEU A 152 2.07 -15.84 -10.30
CA LEU A 152 2.05 -17.18 -9.74
C LEU A 152 1.30 -17.10 -8.41
N THR A 153 0.07 -17.59 -8.38
CA THR A 153 -0.72 -17.64 -7.15
C THR A 153 -0.12 -18.69 -6.21
N SER A 154 -0.32 -18.54 -4.90
CA SER A 154 0.12 -19.52 -3.91
C SER A 154 -0.41 -20.93 -4.20
N TYR A 155 -1.63 -21.04 -4.73
CA TYR A 155 -2.20 -22.32 -5.16
C TYR A 155 -1.44 -22.94 -6.34
N LYS A 156 -1.07 -22.14 -7.35
CA LYS A 156 -0.31 -22.62 -8.51
C LYS A 156 1.09 -23.04 -8.09
N GLU A 157 1.76 -22.29 -7.22
CA GLU A 157 3.07 -22.65 -6.68
C GLU A 157 3.02 -23.97 -5.89
N ASP A 158 2.06 -24.12 -4.98
CA ASP A 158 1.86 -25.38 -4.24
C ASP A 158 1.58 -26.56 -5.19
N THR A 159 0.86 -26.30 -6.28
CA THR A 159 0.61 -27.31 -7.33
C THR A 159 1.91 -27.70 -8.05
N LEU A 160 2.78 -26.73 -8.38
CA LEU A 160 4.07 -26.98 -9.01
C LEU A 160 5.05 -27.70 -8.07
N LYS A 161 5.03 -27.41 -6.77
CA LYS A 161 5.77 -28.17 -5.74
C LYS A 161 5.33 -29.64 -5.72
N ALA A 162 4.02 -29.89 -5.78
CA ALA A 162 3.49 -31.26 -5.85
C ALA A 162 3.91 -31.98 -7.14
N ILE A 163 3.98 -31.27 -8.28
CA ILE A 163 4.54 -31.83 -9.53
C ILE A 163 6.00 -32.21 -9.34
N ALA A 164 6.84 -31.35 -8.75
CA ALA A 164 8.24 -31.64 -8.50
C ALA A 164 8.44 -32.91 -7.66
N LEU A 165 7.65 -33.08 -6.60
CA LEU A 165 7.65 -34.29 -5.78
C LEU A 165 7.26 -35.53 -6.58
N LEU A 166 6.21 -35.44 -7.39
CA LEU A 166 5.78 -36.56 -8.22
C LEU A 166 6.77 -36.92 -9.33
N GLU A 167 7.55 -35.96 -9.84
CA GLU A 167 8.63 -36.27 -10.79
C GLU A 167 9.83 -36.94 -10.15
N LEU A 168 10.08 -36.72 -8.85
CA LEU A 168 11.17 -37.36 -8.12
C LEU A 168 10.79 -38.75 -7.60
N TYR A 169 9.58 -38.87 -7.05
CA TYR A 169 9.16 -40.05 -6.27
C TYR A 169 8.06 -40.88 -6.93
N GLU A 170 7.58 -40.47 -8.11
CA GLU A 170 6.49 -41.05 -8.91
C GLU A 170 5.09 -41.01 -8.26
N ILE A 171 5.04 -41.13 -6.94
CA ILE A 171 3.82 -41.10 -6.12
C ILE A 171 3.93 -40.03 -5.03
N VAL A 172 2.79 -39.44 -4.67
CA VAL A 172 2.66 -38.53 -3.52
C VAL A 172 1.35 -38.83 -2.78
N ARG A 173 1.42 -38.78 -1.45
CA ARG A 173 0.28 -38.85 -0.53
C ARG A 173 -0.03 -37.47 0.04
N PRO A 174 -1.29 -37.18 0.42
CA PRO A 174 -1.64 -35.93 1.11
C PRO A 174 -0.80 -35.64 2.36
N LYS A 175 -0.33 -36.69 3.05
CA LYS A 175 0.56 -36.57 4.22
C LYS A 175 1.92 -35.98 3.84
N ASP A 176 2.50 -36.42 2.73
CA ASP A 176 3.80 -35.95 2.25
C ASP A 176 3.77 -34.44 1.96
N LEU A 177 2.67 -33.95 1.34
CA LEU A 177 2.46 -32.52 1.14
C LEU A 177 2.29 -31.75 2.46
N LYS A 178 1.57 -32.34 3.43
CA LYS A 178 1.33 -31.71 4.74
C LYS A 178 2.63 -31.54 5.53
N GLU A 179 3.54 -32.51 5.48
CA GLU A 179 4.86 -32.45 6.12
C GLU A 179 5.70 -31.28 5.59
N LEU A 180 5.60 -31.00 4.30
CA LEU A 180 6.27 -29.87 3.63
C LEU A 180 5.47 -28.56 3.68
N LYS A 181 4.38 -28.51 4.45
CA LYS A 181 3.45 -27.35 4.56
C LYS A 181 2.86 -26.91 3.21
N ILE A 182 2.75 -27.82 2.25
CA ILE A 182 2.08 -27.62 0.96
C ILE A 182 0.59 -27.93 1.12
N ASN A 183 -0.28 -27.19 0.44
CA ASN A 183 -1.73 -27.41 0.50
C ASN A 183 -2.17 -28.76 -0.10
N HIS A 184 -2.23 -29.82 0.71
CA HIS A 184 -2.63 -31.17 0.29
C HIS A 184 -4.01 -31.28 -0.40
N SER A 185 -4.94 -30.34 -0.18
CA SER A 185 -6.25 -30.34 -0.86
C SER A 185 -6.14 -30.11 -2.37
N LEU A 186 -4.98 -29.66 -2.87
CA LEU A 186 -4.74 -29.51 -4.30
C LEU A 186 -4.87 -30.83 -5.06
N LEU A 187 -4.52 -31.97 -4.43
CA LEU A 187 -4.57 -33.28 -5.07
C LEU A 187 -6.00 -33.74 -5.31
N SER A 188 -6.89 -33.50 -4.34
CA SER A 188 -8.30 -33.91 -4.44
C SER A 188 -9.15 -32.92 -5.23
N ARG A 189 -8.89 -31.61 -5.09
CA ARG A 189 -9.60 -30.57 -5.87
C ARG A 189 -9.19 -30.56 -7.33
N ASN A 190 -7.91 -30.83 -7.60
CA ASN A 190 -7.33 -31.05 -8.92
C ASN A 190 -7.84 -30.08 -10.02
N TYR A 191 -7.90 -28.77 -9.73
CA TYR A 191 -8.51 -27.79 -10.66
C TYR A 191 -7.90 -27.77 -12.06
N TYR A 192 -6.64 -28.19 -12.19
CA TYR A 192 -5.93 -28.26 -13.47
C TYR A 192 -5.94 -29.66 -14.12
N ASN A 193 -6.51 -30.67 -13.47
CA ASN A 193 -6.49 -32.07 -13.92
C ASN A 193 -5.08 -32.67 -14.14
N TRP A 194 -4.08 -32.13 -13.46
CA TRP A 194 -2.67 -32.55 -13.56
C TRP A 194 -2.35 -33.80 -12.73
N PHE A 195 -3.23 -34.18 -11.80
CA PHE A 195 -3.06 -35.35 -10.95
C PHE A 195 -4.07 -36.44 -11.31
N LYS A 196 -3.67 -37.71 -11.12
CA LYS A 196 -4.54 -38.89 -11.21
C LYS A 196 -4.46 -39.66 -9.90
N ARG A 197 -5.59 -40.10 -9.38
CA ARG A 197 -5.64 -40.98 -8.20
C ARG A 197 -5.33 -42.41 -8.66
N LYS A 198 -4.22 -42.97 -8.19
CA LYS A 198 -3.82 -44.36 -8.47
C LYS A 198 -4.57 -45.32 -7.55
N GLU A 199 -4.57 -45.00 -6.25
CA GLU A 199 -5.22 -45.79 -5.19
C GLU A 199 -5.79 -44.85 -4.11
N HIS A 200 -6.37 -45.42 -3.05
CA HIS A 200 -6.85 -44.60 -1.94
C HIS A 200 -5.70 -43.80 -1.30
N GLY A 201 -5.75 -42.46 -1.44
CA GLY A 201 -4.73 -41.58 -0.84
C GLY A 201 -3.40 -41.51 -1.58
N ILE A 202 -3.28 -42.15 -2.75
CA ILE A 202 -2.05 -42.17 -3.56
C ILE A 202 -2.32 -41.53 -4.93
N TYR A 203 -1.53 -40.52 -5.27
CA TYR A 203 -1.67 -39.74 -6.50
C TYR A 203 -0.41 -39.89 -7.36
N ILE A 204 -0.61 -39.84 -8.69
CA ILE A 204 0.44 -39.83 -9.72
C ILE A 204 0.22 -38.64 -10.66
N LEU A 205 1.26 -38.27 -11.43
CA LEU A 205 1.11 -37.26 -12.47
C LEU A 205 0.28 -37.75 -13.64
N ASN A 206 -0.59 -36.86 -14.13
CA ASN A 206 -1.22 -37.03 -15.41
C ASN A 206 -0.28 -36.58 -16.54
N LYS A 207 0.55 -37.51 -17.04
CA LYS A 207 1.58 -37.22 -18.05
C LYS A 207 1.04 -36.56 -19.35
N SER A 208 -0.23 -36.75 -19.69
CA SER A 208 -0.84 -36.12 -20.88
C SER A 208 -0.95 -34.59 -20.77
N MET A 209 -0.91 -34.05 -19.54
CA MET A 209 -1.07 -32.61 -19.27
C MET A 209 0.28 -31.91 -19.03
N ALA A 210 1.42 -32.56 -19.32
CA ALA A 210 2.74 -31.99 -19.02
C ALA A 210 2.96 -30.60 -19.67
N HIS A 211 2.47 -30.43 -20.90
CA HIS A 211 2.56 -29.18 -21.65
C HIS A 211 1.90 -27.97 -20.95
N ASP A 212 0.92 -28.18 -20.05
CA ASP A 212 0.24 -27.10 -19.34
C ASP A 212 1.13 -26.37 -18.31
N TYR A 213 2.25 -26.98 -17.92
CA TYR A 213 3.18 -26.44 -16.94
C TYR A 213 4.63 -26.37 -17.42
N ASP A 214 4.88 -26.61 -18.70
CA ASP A 214 6.22 -26.47 -19.29
C ASP A 214 6.76 -25.04 -19.14
N GLU A 215 5.90 -24.02 -19.21
CA GLU A 215 6.31 -22.61 -18.99
C GLU A 215 6.86 -22.38 -17.55
N TYR A 216 6.57 -23.28 -16.60
CA TYR A 216 7.05 -23.22 -15.22
C TYR A 216 8.11 -24.30 -14.92
N ARG A 217 8.74 -24.88 -15.95
CA ARG A 217 9.75 -25.93 -15.78
C ARG A 217 10.88 -25.54 -14.81
N TYR A 218 11.33 -24.29 -14.89
CA TYR A 218 12.34 -23.73 -13.99
C TYR A 218 11.92 -23.76 -12.50
N VAL A 219 10.63 -23.57 -12.21
CA VAL A 219 10.06 -23.65 -10.85
C VAL A 219 10.10 -25.09 -10.36
N ILE A 220 9.67 -26.02 -11.21
CA ILE A 220 9.62 -27.44 -10.92
C ILE A 220 11.04 -27.95 -10.65
N ASP A 221 12.01 -27.64 -11.52
CA ASP A 221 13.39 -28.13 -11.39
C ASP A 221 14.11 -27.57 -10.15
N TYR A 222 13.83 -26.33 -9.75
CA TYR A 222 14.32 -25.80 -8.47
C TYR A 222 13.78 -26.61 -7.29
N PHE A 223 12.47 -26.88 -7.23
CA PHE A 223 11.89 -27.66 -6.14
C PHE A 223 12.34 -29.12 -6.18
N LYS A 224 12.60 -29.69 -7.37
CA LYS A 224 13.23 -31.01 -7.48
C LYS A 224 14.60 -31.02 -6.83
N ASN A 225 15.41 -29.97 -7.02
CA ASN A 225 16.70 -29.86 -6.34
C ASN A 225 16.58 -29.71 -4.82
N GLU A 226 15.57 -28.97 -4.34
CA GLU A 226 15.28 -28.82 -2.91
C GLU A 226 14.83 -30.14 -2.28
N TYR A 227 14.06 -30.94 -3.02
CA TYR A 227 13.42 -32.14 -2.50
C TYR A 227 14.18 -33.44 -2.75
N LYS A 228 15.20 -33.46 -3.61
CA LYS A 228 15.90 -34.69 -4.04
C LYS A 228 16.38 -35.62 -2.91
N ASP A 229 16.71 -35.06 -1.76
CA ASP A 229 17.27 -35.79 -0.60
C ASP A 229 16.19 -36.18 0.43
N LEU A 230 14.91 -35.90 0.16
CA LEU A 230 13.82 -36.31 1.04
C LEU A 230 13.60 -37.83 0.99
N LYS A 231 13.40 -38.43 2.15
CA LYS A 231 13.10 -39.87 2.30
C LYS A 231 11.59 -40.11 2.40
N LEU A 232 10.81 -39.63 1.42
CA LEU A 232 9.34 -39.77 1.43
C LEU A 232 8.87 -41.23 1.32
N ASN A 233 9.69 -42.08 0.70
CA ASN A 233 9.39 -43.50 0.49
C ASN A 233 9.81 -44.43 1.66
N GLU A 234 10.41 -43.91 2.74
CA GLU A 234 10.88 -44.76 3.87
C GLU A 234 9.82 -45.03 4.96
N LEU A 235 8.60 -44.53 4.81
CA LEU A 235 7.50 -44.87 5.72
C LEU A 235 6.55 -45.87 5.03
N LYS A 236 6.74 -47.14 5.41
CA LYS A 236 5.89 -48.31 5.12
C LYS A 236 4.40 -48.02 5.36
N PRO A 237 3.49 -48.73 4.67
CA PRO A 237 2.04 -48.62 4.89
C PRO A 237 1.65 -48.76 6.37
#